data_AF-A0A0E3NUD3-F1
#
_entry.id   AF-A0A0E3NUD3-F1
#
_cell.length_a   1.000
_cell.length_b   1.000
_cell.length_c   1.000
_cell.angle_alpha   90.00
_cell.angle_beta   90.00
_cell.angle_gamma   90.00
#
_symmetry.space_group_name_H-M   'P 1'
#
loop_
_entity.id
_entity.type
_entity.pdbx_description
1 polymer ?
#
loop_
_entity_poly.entity_id
_entity_poly.type
_entity_poly.pdbx_seq_one_letter_code
_entity_poly.pdbx_strand_id
1 'polypeptide(L)'
;MEDPVVAKIKKKFFREGNPAQISLMSGKRSFEARAEMDGIHVDNLRNQPFLPWKVFSEAVEVLKANDGQAKKGNAMNAKLGDPNLDLNTVEGHIAHRVYGCKIGDSVTKRITPIACILAWAELCENTRGQLTLCSEEEEEEELQSFETMSEIPEPFSGEEAKEKENLQINSLSLRLTSKDMELEALNKELAGKEEEIKRLDENLAGREAKISSLEEELSSRKEETELLGKQLSQGTEKIKTLEEELIDRKTKLEDLEKITSERDETITAFEEKFAEKDETIKTFEAKLAEKNETITAFEGKLTEKDETITAFEGKLTEKDETITVFEGKLAEKDETIKALEEKIAEKDETVKAFESRIAERARDISSFESELAGKDETIQGFESRIAEKNEEIKGLETRIVEKEEAIKVFETRMQENDSGTQALREELAGKDEEIKTLGEKFSAEENGIEKLEGLVATKEKDLQTLAEQVMAKDREVKKLEEKLTGKDRKLNAVELQFAAREEKVRMLEKKLEGRHEGEQTLTEQLGEKEELIKQLQATLASKEEEVSRLNDENRKYRRQQKMAADGLRQIEEQKTAKKKWWKVW
;
A
#
# COMPACT_ATOMS: atom_id res chain seq x y z
N MET A 1 -100.87 14.59 3.66
CA MET A 1 -101.02 15.17 2.31
C MET A 1 -99.63 15.21 1.70
N GLU A 2 -99.42 14.76 0.47
CA GLU A 2 -98.09 14.85 -0.15
C GLU A 2 -97.85 16.28 -0.64
N ASP A 3 -96.61 16.74 -0.54
CA ASP A 3 -96.18 18.07 -0.98
C ASP A 3 -96.34 18.20 -2.50
N PRO A 4 -97.02 19.24 -3.02
CA PRO A 4 -97.29 19.39 -4.47
C PRO A 4 -96.01 19.57 -5.30
N VAL A 5 -94.96 20.17 -4.74
CA VAL A 5 -93.64 20.33 -5.40
C VAL A 5 -92.99 18.96 -5.55
N VAL A 6 -92.96 18.18 -4.46
CA VAL A 6 -92.42 16.81 -4.44
C VAL A 6 -93.22 15.90 -5.37
N ALA A 7 -94.55 15.99 -5.37
CA ALA A 7 -95.42 15.22 -6.25
C ALA A 7 -95.16 15.53 -7.74
N LYS A 8 -94.98 16.80 -8.12
CA LYS A 8 -94.64 17.21 -9.50
C LYS A 8 -93.27 16.66 -9.93
N ILE A 9 -92.26 16.70 -9.05
CA ILE A 9 -90.93 16.11 -9.33
C ILE A 9 -91.00 14.58 -9.43
N LYS A 10 -91.67 13.88 -8.50
CA LYS A 10 -91.85 12.41 -8.57
C LYS A 10 -92.58 11.99 -9.84
N LYS A 11 -93.64 12.71 -10.24
CA LYS A 11 -94.39 12.48 -11.48
C LYS A 11 -93.50 12.66 -12.73
N LYS A 12 -92.54 13.60 -12.69
CA LYS A 12 -91.54 13.81 -13.74
C LYS A 12 -90.57 12.62 -13.85
N PHE A 13 -89.99 12.14 -12.75
CA PHE A 13 -89.17 10.91 -12.74
C PHE A 13 -89.95 9.67 -13.20
N PHE A 14 -91.22 9.54 -12.83
CA PHE A 14 -92.08 8.45 -13.32
C PHE A 14 -92.31 8.52 -14.84
N ARG A 15 -92.40 9.73 -15.42
CA ARG A 15 -92.64 9.95 -16.86
C ARG A 15 -91.39 9.78 -17.73
N GLU A 16 -90.22 10.23 -17.24
CA GLU A 16 -88.99 10.35 -18.05
C GLU A 16 -87.88 9.36 -17.63
N GLY A 17 -88.07 8.59 -16.55
CA GLY A 17 -87.16 7.55 -16.10
C GLY A 17 -86.53 7.85 -14.74
N ASN A 18 -86.17 6.79 -14.03
CA ASN A 18 -85.44 6.86 -12.76
C ASN A 18 -84.34 5.78 -12.74
N PRO A 19 -83.05 6.14 -12.79
CA PRO A 19 -82.51 7.51 -12.84
C PRO A 19 -82.84 8.27 -14.14
N ALA A 20 -82.80 9.60 -14.05
CA ALA A 20 -82.91 10.53 -15.18
C ALA A 20 -81.55 11.22 -15.45
N GLN A 21 -81.32 11.63 -16.70
CA GLN A 21 -80.18 12.46 -17.10
C GLN A 21 -80.62 13.91 -17.25
N ILE A 22 -80.19 14.78 -16.33
CA ILE A 22 -80.65 16.17 -16.25
C ILE A 22 -79.56 17.10 -16.78
N SER A 23 -79.90 17.91 -17.79
CA SER A 23 -78.98 18.88 -18.41
C SER A 23 -78.68 20.07 -17.48
N LEU A 24 -77.40 20.45 -17.41
CA LEU A 24 -76.98 21.74 -16.86
C LEU A 24 -77.35 22.89 -17.81
N MET A 25 -77.49 24.12 -17.29
CA MET A 25 -77.96 25.31 -18.03
C MET A 25 -77.32 25.57 -19.42
N SER A 26 -76.10 25.09 -19.68
CA SER A 26 -75.42 25.28 -20.98
C SER A 26 -75.72 24.19 -22.03
N GLY A 27 -76.57 23.20 -21.72
CA GLY A 27 -76.98 22.10 -22.60
C GLY A 27 -75.89 21.08 -22.95
N LYS A 28 -74.61 21.43 -22.78
CA LYS A 28 -73.45 20.61 -23.21
C LYS A 28 -72.98 19.54 -22.22
N ARG A 29 -73.62 19.46 -21.04
CA ARG A 29 -73.30 18.49 -19.98
C ARG A 29 -74.56 18.19 -19.17
N SER A 30 -74.79 16.92 -18.85
CA SER A 30 -75.82 16.46 -17.91
C SER A 30 -75.20 15.93 -16.61
N PHE A 31 -76.05 15.52 -15.68
CA PHE A 31 -75.73 14.74 -14.48
C PHE A 31 -76.81 13.66 -14.29
N GLU A 32 -76.44 12.50 -13.73
CA GLU A 32 -77.44 11.52 -13.29
C GLU A 32 -78.15 12.04 -12.02
N ALA A 33 -79.47 11.92 -12.00
CA ALA A 33 -80.32 12.12 -10.84
C ALA A 33 -81.22 10.89 -10.61
N ARG A 34 -81.33 10.44 -9.36
CA ARG A 34 -82.08 9.24 -8.96
C ARG A 34 -83.01 9.59 -7.81
N ALA A 35 -84.31 9.45 -8.02
CA ALA A 35 -85.32 9.70 -6.99
C ALA A 35 -85.50 8.47 -6.11
N GLU A 36 -85.47 8.66 -4.79
CA GLU A 36 -85.65 7.61 -3.78
C GLU A 36 -86.72 8.03 -2.77
N MET A 37 -86.91 7.26 -1.69
CA MET A 37 -88.03 7.44 -0.77
C MET A 37 -87.98 8.79 -0.03
N ASP A 38 -86.78 9.25 0.30
CA ASP A 38 -86.45 10.36 1.20
C ASP A 38 -85.84 11.59 0.49
N GLY A 39 -85.32 11.42 -0.73
CA GLY A 39 -84.82 12.52 -1.55
C GLY A 39 -84.37 12.10 -2.95
N ILE A 40 -83.39 12.83 -3.49
CA ILE A 40 -82.77 12.58 -4.79
C ILE A 40 -81.25 12.44 -4.61
N HIS A 41 -80.66 11.38 -5.15
CA HIS A 41 -79.21 11.25 -5.31
C HIS A 41 -78.76 11.83 -6.65
N VAL A 42 -77.66 12.60 -6.67
CA VAL A 42 -77.06 13.20 -7.87
C VAL A 42 -75.54 13.00 -7.92
N ASP A 43 -74.99 12.70 -9.11
CA ASP A 43 -73.56 12.40 -9.25
C ASP A 43 -72.63 13.64 -9.05
N ASN A 44 -73.09 14.85 -9.42
CA ASN A 44 -72.19 16.01 -9.54
C ASN A 44 -71.74 16.60 -8.20
N LEU A 45 -72.39 16.24 -7.08
CA LEU A 45 -72.03 16.69 -5.72
C LEU A 45 -70.92 15.86 -5.05
N ARG A 46 -70.37 14.84 -5.74
CA ARG A 46 -69.24 14.00 -5.30
C ARG A 46 -69.45 13.37 -3.91
N ASN A 47 -68.93 14.00 -2.86
CA ASN A 47 -68.86 13.46 -1.51
C ASN A 47 -70.19 13.58 -0.74
N GLN A 48 -71.15 14.34 -1.26
CA GLN A 48 -72.47 14.54 -0.65
C GLN A 48 -73.57 14.49 -1.73
N PRO A 49 -73.83 13.32 -2.35
CA PRO A 49 -74.74 13.19 -3.49
C PRO A 49 -76.22 13.39 -3.16
N PHE A 50 -76.61 13.40 -1.88
CA PHE A 50 -78.02 13.34 -1.47
C PHE A 50 -78.66 14.71 -1.24
N LEU A 51 -79.86 14.90 -1.80
CA LEU A 51 -80.73 16.06 -1.66
C LEU A 51 -82.10 15.61 -1.10
N PRO A 52 -82.40 15.77 0.21
CA PRO A 52 -83.70 15.43 0.80
C PRO A 52 -84.87 16.11 0.07
N TRP A 53 -86.05 15.49 0.04
CA TRP A 53 -87.23 16.08 -0.63
C TRP A 53 -87.54 17.52 -0.18
N LYS A 54 -87.34 17.83 1.10
CA LYS A 54 -87.53 19.17 1.70
C LYS A 54 -86.71 20.28 1.02
N VAL A 55 -85.58 19.94 0.38
CA VAL A 55 -84.74 20.88 -0.38
C VAL A 55 -85.55 21.58 -1.47
N PHE A 56 -86.42 20.84 -2.16
CA PHE A 56 -87.19 21.35 -3.29
C PHE A 56 -88.42 22.14 -2.83
N SER A 57 -89.04 21.71 -1.73
CA SER A 57 -90.10 22.43 -1.03
C SER A 57 -89.64 23.84 -0.62
N GLU A 58 -88.58 23.93 0.19
CA GLU A 58 -88.08 25.21 0.71
C GLU A 58 -87.46 26.08 -0.41
N ALA A 59 -86.96 25.48 -1.50
CA ALA A 59 -86.55 26.22 -2.70
C ALA A 59 -87.71 26.92 -3.43
N VAL A 60 -88.91 26.31 -3.43
CA VAL A 60 -90.12 26.93 -3.98
C VAL A 60 -90.76 27.89 -2.98
N GLU A 61 -90.67 27.64 -1.67
CA GLU A 61 -91.11 28.59 -0.64
C GLU A 61 -90.33 29.91 -0.69
N VAL A 62 -88.99 29.88 -0.76
CA VAL A 62 -88.19 31.12 -0.89
C VAL A 62 -88.42 31.83 -2.21
N LEU A 63 -88.80 31.11 -3.28
CA LEU A 63 -89.25 31.75 -4.51
C LEU A 63 -90.60 32.45 -4.33
N LYS A 64 -91.59 31.80 -3.71
CA LYS A 64 -92.90 32.41 -3.40
C LYS A 64 -92.79 33.61 -2.45
N ALA A 65 -91.86 33.57 -1.50
CA ALA A 65 -91.62 34.65 -0.53
C ALA A 65 -90.93 35.88 -1.14
N ASN A 66 -90.31 35.76 -2.32
CA ASN A 66 -89.65 36.85 -3.04
C ASN A 66 -90.36 37.13 -4.38
N ASP A 67 -91.68 37.33 -4.35
CA ASP A 67 -92.52 37.68 -5.51
C ASP A 67 -92.33 36.73 -6.73
N GLY A 68 -92.08 35.46 -6.46
CA GLY A 68 -91.84 34.41 -7.47
C GLY A 68 -90.41 34.31 -7.98
N GLN A 69 -89.46 35.16 -7.55
CA GLN A 69 -88.09 35.19 -8.09
C GLN A 69 -87.00 35.32 -7.00
N ALA A 70 -85.99 34.46 -7.05
CA ALA A 70 -84.90 34.47 -6.06
C ALA A 70 -83.53 34.28 -6.71
N LYS A 71 -82.53 35.01 -6.22
CA LYS A 71 -81.12 34.79 -6.58
C LYS A 71 -80.72 33.38 -6.16
N LYS A 72 -79.92 32.69 -6.98
CA LYS A 72 -79.42 31.35 -6.67
C LYS A 72 -78.59 31.28 -5.39
N GLY A 73 -77.81 32.32 -5.10
CA GLY A 73 -76.77 32.29 -4.09
C GLY A 73 -75.43 31.80 -4.67
N ASN A 74 -74.34 32.04 -3.94
CA ASN A 74 -72.99 31.67 -4.36
C ASN A 74 -72.10 31.28 -3.16
N ALA A 75 -72.22 30.03 -2.69
CA ALA A 75 -71.38 29.47 -1.64
C ALA A 75 -69.90 29.23 -2.03
N MET A 76 -69.35 29.94 -3.02
CA MET A 76 -67.95 29.83 -3.41
C MET A 76 -67.00 30.71 -2.60
N ASN A 77 -67.36 31.98 -2.43
CA ASN A 77 -66.52 33.02 -1.83
C ASN A 77 -67.30 33.83 -0.77
N ALA A 78 -68.32 33.22 -0.17
CA ALA A 78 -69.28 33.88 0.73
C ALA A 78 -69.70 32.93 1.86
N LYS A 79 -70.00 33.52 3.02
CA LYS A 79 -70.63 32.89 4.18
C LYS A 79 -72.14 33.19 4.17
N LEU A 80 -72.91 32.37 4.88
CA LEU A 80 -74.36 32.56 5.00
C LEU A 80 -74.67 33.93 5.61
N GLY A 81 -75.43 34.77 4.90
CA GLY A 81 -75.73 36.15 5.29
C GLY A 81 -74.95 37.23 4.51
N ASP A 82 -73.93 36.88 3.73
CA ASP A 82 -73.28 37.84 2.82
C ASP A 82 -74.25 38.25 1.67
N PRO A 83 -74.12 39.43 1.04
CA PRO A 83 -75.06 39.93 0.01
C PRO A 83 -75.23 39.12 -1.29
N ASN A 84 -74.52 38.00 -1.42
CA ASN A 84 -74.64 37.02 -2.51
C ASN A 84 -74.95 35.60 -1.99
N LEU A 85 -75.25 35.44 -0.71
CA LEU A 85 -75.62 34.19 -0.02
C LEU A 85 -76.45 34.50 1.24
N ASP A 86 -77.32 35.51 1.16
CA ASP A 86 -78.26 35.87 2.22
C ASP A 86 -79.45 34.88 2.28
N LEU A 87 -80.32 35.05 3.27
CA LEU A 87 -81.50 34.20 3.47
C LEU A 87 -82.59 34.36 2.39
N ASN A 88 -82.50 35.36 1.52
CA ASN A 88 -83.37 35.52 0.37
C ASN A 88 -82.78 34.85 -0.90
N THR A 89 -81.54 34.36 -0.83
CA THR A 89 -80.97 33.49 -1.87
C THR A 89 -81.40 32.04 -1.67
N VAL A 90 -81.62 31.32 -2.77
CA VAL A 90 -82.07 29.92 -2.74
C VAL A 90 -81.07 29.02 -2.01
N GLU A 91 -79.76 29.14 -2.28
CA GLU A 91 -78.72 28.37 -1.58
C GLU A 91 -78.62 28.74 -0.09
N GLY A 92 -78.80 30.03 0.27
CA GLY A 92 -78.75 30.50 1.65
C GLY A 92 -79.96 30.06 2.49
N HIS A 93 -81.18 30.22 1.96
CA HIS A 93 -82.42 29.74 2.60
C HIS A 93 -82.37 28.24 2.86
N ILE A 94 -82.00 27.45 1.85
CA ILE A 94 -81.89 25.98 1.97
C ILE A 94 -80.80 25.59 2.99
N ALA A 95 -79.65 26.28 2.99
CA ALA A 95 -78.60 26.04 3.97
C ALA A 95 -79.10 26.26 5.41
N HIS A 96 -79.86 27.33 5.64
CA HIS A 96 -80.44 27.62 6.95
C HIS A 96 -81.55 26.64 7.34
N ARG A 97 -82.54 26.44 6.46
CA ARG A 97 -83.83 25.81 6.77
C ARG A 97 -83.88 24.29 6.58
N VAL A 98 -82.95 23.73 5.79
CA VAL A 98 -82.86 22.28 5.54
C VAL A 98 -81.59 21.70 6.15
N TYR A 99 -80.50 22.48 6.22
CA TYR A 99 -79.20 22.00 6.70
C TYR A 99 -78.70 22.66 7.99
N GLY A 100 -79.47 23.56 8.60
CA GLY A 100 -79.22 24.10 9.94
C GLY A 100 -78.06 25.12 10.06
N CYS A 101 -77.53 25.61 8.93
CA CYS A 101 -76.45 26.59 8.93
C CYS A 101 -76.89 27.92 9.58
N LYS A 102 -75.98 28.56 10.32
CA LYS A 102 -76.17 29.86 10.97
C LYS A 102 -75.51 30.97 10.14
N ILE A 103 -75.94 32.22 10.38
CA ILE A 103 -75.31 33.39 9.75
C ILE A 103 -73.83 33.42 10.15
N GLY A 104 -72.96 33.53 9.15
CA GLY A 104 -71.50 33.40 9.28
C GLY A 104 -70.92 32.02 8.94
N ASP A 105 -71.74 30.98 8.74
CA ASP A 105 -71.25 29.63 8.38
C ASP A 105 -70.85 29.52 6.90
N SER A 106 -69.94 28.58 6.62
CA SER A 106 -69.56 28.20 5.25
C SER A 106 -70.56 27.18 4.69
N VAL A 107 -71.23 27.52 3.59
CA VAL A 107 -72.27 26.67 2.98
C VAL A 107 -71.68 25.66 2.00
N THR A 108 -72.23 24.45 1.97
CA THR A 108 -71.90 23.44 0.94
C THR A 108 -72.61 23.75 -0.37
N LYS A 109 -71.85 23.92 -1.46
CA LYS A 109 -72.35 24.18 -2.82
C LYS A 109 -73.30 23.08 -3.28
N ARG A 110 -74.60 23.36 -3.35
CA ARG A 110 -75.64 22.40 -3.80
C ARG A 110 -76.62 23.01 -4.81
N ILE A 111 -76.59 24.32 -5.05
CA ILE A 111 -77.58 25.01 -5.88
C ILE A 111 -77.64 24.53 -7.34
N THR A 112 -76.52 24.09 -7.92
CA THR A 112 -76.46 23.68 -9.33
C THR A 112 -77.42 22.54 -9.68
N PRO A 113 -77.38 21.35 -9.04
CA PRO A 113 -78.37 20.30 -9.28
C PRO A 113 -79.78 20.71 -8.85
N ILE A 114 -79.94 21.43 -7.72
CA ILE A 114 -81.27 21.86 -7.23
C ILE A 114 -81.99 22.70 -8.28
N ALA A 115 -81.33 23.74 -8.80
CA ALA A 115 -81.84 24.62 -9.85
C ALA A 115 -82.15 23.88 -11.15
N CYS A 116 -81.35 22.87 -11.51
CA CYS A 116 -81.58 22.10 -12.74
C CYS A 116 -82.71 21.07 -12.59
N ILE A 117 -82.89 20.46 -11.41
CA ILE A 117 -84.01 19.55 -11.11
C ILE A 117 -85.34 20.31 -11.12
N LEU A 118 -85.43 21.47 -10.47
CA LEU A 118 -86.66 22.28 -10.41
C LEU A 118 -87.11 22.71 -11.83
N ALA A 119 -86.18 23.16 -12.67
CA ALA A 119 -86.51 23.57 -14.03
C ALA A 119 -86.76 22.40 -14.99
N TRP A 120 -86.03 21.28 -14.83
CA TRP A 120 -86.38 20.06 -15.55
C TRP A 120 -87.80 19.62 -15.19
N ALA A 121 -88.18 19.65 -13.92
CA ALA A 121 -89.52 19.34 -13.42
C ALA A 121 -90.60 20.43 -13.65
N GLU A 122 -90.35 21.40 -14.55
CA GLU A 122 -91.34 22.40 -14.97
C GLU A 122 -91.90 23.26 -13.80
N LEU A 123 -91.09 23.51 -12.76
CA LEU A 123 -91.45 24.33 -11.58
C LEU A 123 -90.92 25.77 -11.63
N CYS A 124 -89.79 26.01 -12.30
CA CYS A 124 -89.19 27.33 -12.44
C CYS A 124 -88.34 27.46 -13.70
N GLU A 125 -88.15 28.67 -14.22
CA GLU A 125 -87.11 28.97 -15.20
C GLU A 125 -85.73 29.10 -14.53
N ASN A 126 -84.69 28.57 -15.18
CA ASN A 126 -83.34 28.42 -14.65
C ASN A 126 -82.33 29.33 -15.36
N THR A 127 -82.41 30.64 -15.10
CA THR A 127 -81.66 31.69 -15.79
C THR A 127 -80.28 31.96 -15.16
N ARG A 128 -79.44 32.84 -15.75
CA ARG A 128 -78.05 33.07 -15.28
C ARG A 128 -78.00 33.85 -13.95
N GLY A 129 -78.06 33.14 -12.84
CA GLY A 129 -77.88 33.67 -11.47
C GLY A 129 -79.15 33.71 -10.62
N GLN A 130 -80.31 33.44 -11.22
CA GLN A 130 -81.63 33.54 -10.60
C GLN A 130 -82.47 32.30 -10.92
N LEU A 131 -83.55 32.11 -10.18
CA LEU A 131 -84.68 31.23 -10.49
C LEU A 131 -85.97 32.05 -10.45
N THR A 132 -86.92 31.71 -11.31
CA THR A 132 -88.23 32.39 -11.45
C THR A 132 -89.32 31.33 -11.56
N LEU A 133 -90.39 31.38 -10.76
CA LEU A 133 -91.51 30.45 -10.89
C LEU A 133 -92.23 30.62 -12.22
N CYS A 134 -92.72 29.51 -12.78
CA CYS A 134 -93.66 29.54 -13.90
C CYS A 134 -95.06 29.87 -13.36
N SER A 135 -95.70 30.89 -13.90
CA SER A 135 -97.10 31.22 -13.61
C SER A 135 -98.06 30.21 -14.26
N GLU A 136 -99.17 29.93 -13.58
CA GLU A 136 -100.36 29.31 -14.16
C GLU A 136 -101.36 30.46 -14.45
N GLU A 137 -102.00 30.46 -15.62
CA GLU A 137 -102.77 31.59 -16.17
C GLU A 137 -104.30 31.32 -16.19
N GLU A 138 -105.10 32.39 -16.09
CA GLU A 138 -106.55 32.51 -16.40
C GLU A 138 -107.55 31.75 -15.46
N GLU A 139 -108.83 32.15 -15.21
CA GLU A 139 -109.81 33.12 -15.80
C GLU A 139 -110.64 33.89 -14.71
N GLU A 140 -111.42 34.95 -15.06
CA GLU A 140 -112.26 35.79 -14.14
C GLU A 140 -113.53 36.47 -14.85
N GLU A 141 -114.53 37.00 -14.08
CA GLU A 141 -115.65 38.00 -14.39
C GLU A 141 -117.11 37.70 -14.97
N GLU A 142 -118.17 38.45 -14.48
CA GLU A 142 -119.41 39.11 -15.12
C GLU A 142 -120.77 39.36 -14.24
N LEU A 143 -121.85 40.18 -14.62
CA LEU A 143 -122.78 41.10 -13.75
C LEU A 143 -124.40 41.40 -14.10
N GLN A 144 -125.43 41.95 -13.23
CA GLN A 144 -126.93 42.53 -13.49
C GLN A 144 -128.09 43.01 -12.33
N SER A 145 -129.33 43.73 -12.51
CA SER A 145 -130.61 44.01 -11.56
C SER A 145 -131.94 45.03 -11.86
N PHE A 146 -133.19 45.10 -11.15
CA PHE A 146 -134.49 46.07 -11.17
C PHE A 146 -135.76 45.90 -10.09
N GLU A 147 -137.06 46.46 -9.78
CA GLU A 147 -138.25 47.53 -10.01
C GLU A 147 -139.43 47.68 -8.80
N THR A 148 -140.76 48.22 -8.57
CA THR A 148 -142.12 48.94 -9.07
C THR A 148 -143.25 49.55 -7.98
N MET A 149 -144.57 50.08 -8.20
CA MET A 149 -145.65 50.83 -7.24
C MET A 149 -147.32 50.91 -7.45
N SER A 150 -148.29 51.58 -6.62
CA SER A 150 -149.88 51.72 -6.71
C SER A 150 -150.88 52.76 -5.84
N GLU A 151 -152.32 52.82 -5.85
CA GLU A 151 -153.39 53.92 -5.38
C GLU A 151 -154.95 53.65 -4.80
N ILE A 152 -155.95 54.63 -4.45
CA ILE A 152 -157.35 54.54 -3.64
C ILE A 152 -158.61 55.66 -3.71
N PRO A 153 -159.99 55.49 -3.31
CA PRO A 153 -161.25 56.46 -3.34
C PRO A 153 -162.53 56.54 -2.24
N GLU A 154 -163.73 57.30 -2.40
CA GLU A 154 -164.99 57.65 -1.47
C GLU A 154 -166.51 57.82 -2.13
N PRO A 155 -167.78 58.38 -1.71
CA PRO A 155 -168.70 58.93 -0.53
C PRO A 155 -170.31 58.47 -0.45
N PHE A 156 -171.56 59.02 -0.02
CA PHE A 156 -172.39 60.24 0.56
C PHE A 156 -173.90 60.03 1.28
N SER A 157 -175.05 60.87 1.22
CA SER A 157 -176.29 61.05 2.22
C SER A 157 -177.90 61.27 1.85
N GLY A 158 -178.88 61.82 2.73
CA GLY A 158 -180.46 61.78 2.82
C GLY A 158 -181.46 63.07 2.65
N GLU A 159 -182.76 63.43 3.11
CA GLU A 159 -183.98 63.21 4.10
C GLU A 159 -185.49 63.62 3.55
N GLU A 160 -186.76 63.98 4.08
CA GLU A 160 -187.65 64.37 5.33
C GLU A 160 -189.33 64.36 5.17
N ALA A 161 -190.29 65.01 5.99
CA ALA A 161 -191.86 64.84 6.16
C ALA A 161 -192.87 66.13 6.34
N LYS A 162 -194.19 66.33 6.84
CA LYS A 162 -195.49 65.76 7.52
C LYS A 162 -196.82 66.74 7.66
N GLU A 163 -198.16 66.42 7.99
CA GLU A 163 -199.36 67.35 8.46
C GLU A 163 -200.86 66.81 8.93
N LYS A 164 -201.91 67.59 9.47
CA LYS A 164 -203.36 67.21 9.99
C LYS A 164 -204.59 68.28 10.19
N GLU A 165 -205.91 67.97 10.58
CA GLU A 165 -207.09 68.83 11.23
C GLU A 165 -208.55 68.11 11.45
N ASN A 166 -209.83 68.50 11.94
CA ASN A 166 -210.76 69.65 12.48
C ASN A 166 -212.19 69.25 13.24
N LEU A 167 -213.30 70.10 13.46
CA LEU A 167 -214.57 70.03 14.39
C LEU A 167 -216.04 70.48 13.83
N GLN A 168 -217.33 70.62 14.40
CA GLN A 168 -218.30 70.25 15.57
C GLN A 168 -219.85 70.81 15.47
N ILE A 169 -220.97 70.33 16.18
CA ILE A 169 -222.44 70.91 16.29
C ILE A 169 -223.54 70.31 17.35
N ASN A 170 -224.67 70.98 17.85
CA ASN A 170 -225.97 70.47 18.57
C ASN A 170 -227.14 71.58 18.91
N SER A 171 -228.37 71.60 19.60
CA SER A 171 -229.47 70.78 20.37
C SER A 171 -230.84 71.58 20.79
N LEU A 172 -232.03 71.01 21.29
CA LEU A 172 -233.30 71.70 21.93
C LEU A 172 -234.56 70.82 22.47
N SER A 173 -235.70 71.35 23.12
CA SER A 173 -237.12 70.76 23.37
C SER A 173 -237.71 70.39 24.82
N LEU A 174 -238.64 71.17 25.45
CA LEU A 174 -238.97 71.10 26.92
C LEU A 174 -239.74 69.88 27.50
N ARG A 175 -240.07 68.84 26.71
CA ARG A 175 -240.54 67.53 27.23
C ARG A 175 -239.69 66.36 26.72
N LEU A 176 -238.61 66.68 26.00
CA LEU A 176 -237.60 65.77 25.47
C LEU A 176 -236.29 65.90 26.28
N THR A 177 -235.92 67.13 26.66
CA THR A 177 -234.71 67.45 27.44
C THR A 177 -234.53 66.63 28.72
N SER A 178 -235.61 66.21 29.37
CA SER A 178 -235.55 65.35 30.56
C SER A 178 -235.09 63.91 30.28
N LYS A 179 -235.07 63.47 29.02
CA LYS A 179 -234.55 62.15 28.59
C LYS A 179 -233.17 62.24 27.95
N ASP A 180 -232.86 63.35 27.29
CA ASP A 180 -231.51 63.60 26.76
C ASP A 180 -230.44 63.57 27.88
N MET A 181 -230.78 64.14 29.05
CA MET A 181 -229.89 64.16 30.23
C MET A 181 -229.56 62.76 30.83
N GLU A 182 -230.36 61.73 30.57
CA GLU A 182 -230.02 60.35 31.00
C GLU A 182 -229.08 59.66 30.01
N LEU A 183 -229.19 59.97 28.71
CA LEU A 183 -228.30 59.43 27.67
C LEU A 183 -226.89 60.02 27.77
N GLU A 184 -226.78 61.32 28.05
CA GLU A 184 -225.50 62.03 28.14
C GLU A 184 -224.63 61.55 29.32
N ALA A 185 -225.25 61.04 30.39
CA ALA A 185 -224.55 60.44 31.53
C ALA A 185 -223.90 59.08 31.19
N LEU A 186 -224.68 58.15 30.62
CA LEU A 186 -224.21 56.80 30.27
C LEU A 186 -223.11 56.81 29.19
N ASN A 187 -223.23 57.70 28.20
CA ASN A 187 -222.24 57.82 27.13
C ASN A 187 -220.86 58.29 27.64
N LYS A 188 -220.83 58.98 28.79
CA LYS A 188 -219.60 59.49 29.42
C LYS A 188 -218.86 58.43 30.25
N GLU A 189 -219.58 57.46 30.82
CA GLU A 189 -218.96 56.35 31.56
C GLU A 189 -218.32 55.32 30.61
N LEU A 190 -218.91 55.13 29.41
CA LEU A 190 -218.33 54.28 28.36
C LEU A 190 -216.96 54.81 27.89
N ALA A 191 -216.87 56.12 27.58
CA ALA A 191 -215.63 56.75 27.14
C ALA A 191 -214.48 56.60 28.16
N GLY A 192 -214.78 56.71 29.46
CA GLY A 192 -213.80 56.49 30.52
C GLY A 192 -213.28 55.04 30.60
N LYS A 193 -214.04 54.06 30.12
CA LYS A 193 -213.58 52.67 30.00
C LYS A 193 -212.77 52.41 28.73
N GLU A 194 -213.07 53.10 27.63
CA GLU A 194 -212.23 53.06 26.42
C GLU A 194 -210.84 53.67 26.68
N GLU A 195 -210.74 54.75 27.45
CA GLU A 195 -209.46 55.31 27.90
C GLU A 195 -208.68 54.36 28.85
N GLU A 196 -209.37 53.65 29.74
CA GLU A 196 -208.72 52.68 30.64
C GLU A 196 -208.17 51.45 29.88
N ILE A 197 -208.88 50.97 28.84
CA ILE A 197 -208.40 49.90 27.95
C ILE A 197 -207.13 50.35 27.20
N LYS A 198 -207.16 51.53 26.58
CA LYS A 198 -205.99 52.11 25.89
C LYS A 198 -204.73 52.12 26.77
N ARG A 199 -204.89 52.54 28.02
CA ARG A 199 -203.77 52.63 28.98
C ARG A 199 -203.25 51.26 29.45
N LEU A 200 -204.03 50.19 29.27
CA LEU A 200 -203.59 48.81 29.50
C LEU A 200 -202.86 48.24 28.28
N ASP A 201 -203.34 48.52 27.07
CA ASP A 201 -202.66 48.13 25.82
C ASP A 201 -201.27 48.79 25.71
N GLU A 202 -201.15 50.08 26.04
CA GLU A 202 -199.85 50.79 26.14
C GLU A 202 -198.90 50.15 27.17
N ASN A 203 -199.44 49.59 28.27
CA ASN A 203 -198.64 48.89 29.29
C ASN A 203 -198.25 47.47 28.87
N LEU A 204 -199.05 46.79 28.05
CA LEU A 204 -198.70 45.50 27.47
C LEU A 204 -197.60 45.67 26.42
N ALA A 205 -197.77 46.58 25.46
CA ALA A 205 -196.75 46.89 24.46
C ALA A 205 -195.41 47.31 25.11
N GLY A 206 -195.45 48.12 26.18
CA GLY A 206 -194.27 48.50 26.96
C GLY A 206 -193.59 47.32 27.70
N ARG A 207 -194.35 46.27 28.05
CA ARG A 207 -193.79 45.04 28.66
C ARG A 207 -193.25 44.07 27.61
N GLU A 208 -193.93 43.93 26.48
CA GLU A 208 -193.48 43.10 25.36
C GLU A 208 -192.16 43.63 24.78
N ALA A 209 -192.06 44.94 24.55
CA ALA A 209 -190.80 45.59 24.19
C ALA A 209 -189.69 45.36 25.24
N LYS A 210 -190.04 45.33 26.53
CA LYS A 210 -189.06 45.05 27.60
C LYS A 210 -188.62 43.58 27.62
N ILE A 211 -189.52 42.64 27.33
CA ILE A 211 -189.19 41.21 27.20
C ILE A 211 -188.19 41.01 26.05
N SER A 212 -188.47 41.54 24.86
CA SER A 212 -187.54 41.42 23.72
C SER A 212 -186.16 42.02 24.03
N SER A 213 -186.08 43.16 24.72
CA SER A 213 -184.78 43.73 25.14
C SER A 213 -183.98 42.80 26.08
N LEU A 214 -184.66 42.03 26.93
CA LEU A 214 -184.02 41.09 27.86
C LEU A 214 -183.66 39.76 27.17
N GLU A 215 -184.39 39.38 26.13
CA GLU A 215 -184.08 38.23 25.28
C GLU A 215 -182.82 38.50 24.42
N GLU A 216 -182.67 39.72 23.89
CA GLU A 216 -181.42 40.16 23.23
C GLU A 216 -180.22 40.21 24.21
N GLU A 217 -180.40 40.79 25.40
CA GLU A 217 -179.36 40.78 26.45
C GLU A 217 -178.95 39.35 26.85
N LEU A 218 -179.91 38.41 26.94
CA LEU A 218 -179.64 37.01 27.22
C LEU A 218 -178.92 36.28 26.07
N SER A 219 -179.25 36.55 24.80
CA SER A 219 -178.52 36.00 23.67
C SER A 219 -177.07 36.48 23.66
N SER A 220 -176.87 37.80 23.83
CA SER A 220 -175.55 38.43 23.91
C SER A 220 -174.70 37.85 25.04
N ARG A 221 -175.25 37.70 26.26
CA ARG A 221 -174.56 37.05 27.39
C ARG A 221 -174.24 35.57 27.14
N LYS A 222 -175.06 34.86 26.38
CA LYS A 222 -174.81 33.46 26.00
C LYS A 222 -173.66 33.35 25.00
N GLU A 223 -173.59 34.25 24.01
CA GLU A 223 -172.50 34.31 23.03
C GLU A 223 -171.17 34.71 23.69
N GLU A 224 -171.19 35.68 24.62
CA GLU A 224 -170.03 36.07 25.43
C GLU A 224 -169.51 34.91 26.30
N THR A 225 -170.40 34.15 26.94
CA THR A 225 -170.00 33.00 27.78
C THR A 225 -169.49 31.81 26.94
N GLU A 226 -170.01 31.59 25.73
CA GLU A 226 -169.39 30.66 24.78
C GLU A 226 -168.00 31.12 24.32
N LEU A 227 -167.80 32.43 24.08
CA LEU A 227 -166.51 32.99 23.68
C LEU A 227 -165.47 32.85 24.80
N LEU A 228 -165.84 33.16 26.04
CA LEU A 228 -165.01 32.97 27.23
C LEU A 228 -164.68 31.48 27.45
N GLY A 229 -165.64 30.57 27.22
CA GLY A 229 -165.40 29.13 27.24
C GLY A 229 -164.34 28.67 26.23
N LYS A 230 -164.41 29.19 24.99
CA LYS A 230 -163.42 28.93 23.92
C LYS A 230 -162.04 29.52 24.26
N GLN A 231 -161.99 30.69 24.90
CA GLN A 231 -160.73 31.29 25.38
C GLN A 231 -160.11 30.48 26.54
N LEU A 232 -160.93 29.98 27.47
CA LEU A 232 -160.48 29.12 28.57
C LEU A 232 -159.94 27.77 28.09
N SER A 233 -160.58 27.13 27.09
CA SER A 233 -160.05 25.89 26.52
C SER A 233 -158.70 26.12 25.83
N GLN A 234 -158.59 27.16 25.01
CA GLN A 234 -157.31 27.55 24.36
C GLN A 234 -156.23 27.93 25.39
N GLY A 235 -156.60 28.56 26.51
CA GLY A 235 -155.68 28.84 27.62
C GLY A 235 -155.19 27.56 28.29
N THR A 236 -156.09 26.60 28.52
CA THR A 236 -155.77 25.29 29.12
C THR A 236 -154.85 24.46 28.22
N GLU A 237 -155.11 24.44 26.90
CA GLU A 237 -154.25 23.78 25.92
C GLU A 237 -152.85 24.40 25.89
N LYS A 238 -152.74 25.74 25.90
CA LYS A 238 -151.46 26.45 25.95
C LYS A 238 -150.68 26.20 27.23
N ILE A 239 -151.35 26.15 28.39
CA ILE A 239 -150.72 25.79 29.67
C ILE A 239 -150.14 24.37 29.57
N LYS A 240 -150.92 23.39 29.08
CA LYS A 240 -150.46 22.01 28.91
C LYS A 240 -149.24 21.90 27.99
N THR A 241 -149.21 22.63 26.86
CA THR A 241 -148.02 22.64 25.98
C THR A 241 -146.80 23.29 26.64
N LEU A 242 -146.98 24.31 27.48
CA LEU A 242 -145.89 24.95 28.23
C LEU A 242 -145.39 24.09 29.39
N GLU A 243 -146.26 23.30 30.02
CA GLU A 243 -145.88 22.28 31.00
C GLU A 243 -145.04 21.16 30.35
N GLU A 244 -145.44 20.69 29.16
CA GLU A 244 -144.69 19.72 28.36
C GLU A 244 -143.31 20.27 27.92
N GLU A 245 -143.24 21.54 27.46
CA GLU A 245 -141.97 22.22 27.19
C GLU A 245 -141.09 22.40 28.44
N LEU A 246 -141.67 22.70 29.61
CA LEU A 246 -140.92 22.86 30.85
C LEU A 246 -140.32 21.53 31.33
N ILE A 247 -141.02 20.41 31.11
CA ILE A 247 -140.49 19.07 31.40
C ILE A 247 -139.32 18.75 30.48
N ASP A 248 -139.46 18.94 29.16
CA ASP A 248 -138.38 18.73 28.17
C ASP A 248 -137.14 19.59 28.46
N ARG A 249 -137.33 20.88 28.78
CA ARG A 249 -136.25 21.79 29.18
C ARG A 249 -135.58 21.35 30.49
N LYS A 250 -136.35 20.82 31.46
CA LYS A 250 -135.81 20.32 32.73
C LYS A 250 -134.95 19.07 32.52
N THR A 251 -135.40 18.10 31.72
CA THR A 251 -134.58 16.93 31.38
C THR A 251 -133.31 17.30 30.62
N LYS A 252 -133.37 18.29 29.72
CA LYS A 252 -132.18 18.81 29.02
C LYS A 252 -131.21 19.56 29.95
N LEU A 253 -131.70 20.18 31.02
CA LEU A 253 -130.86 20.77 32.05
C LEU A 253 -130.11 19.68 32.82
N GLU A 254 -130.82 18.63 33.24
CA GLU A 254 -130.26 17.47 33.97
C GLU A 254 -129.19 16.74 33.13
N ASP A 255 -129.41 16.56 31.82
CA ASP A 255 -128.41 16.02 30.88
C ASP A 255 -127.17 16.95 30.75
N LEU A 256 -127.38 18.27 30.69
CA LEU A 256 -126.27 19.23 30.59
C LEU A 256 -125.46 19.34 31.90
N GLU A 257 -126.10 19.26 33.06
CA GLU A 257 -125.44 19.18 34.36
C GLU A 257 -124.58 17.91 34.45
N LYS A 258 -125.11 16.77 34.01
CA LYS A 258 -124.37 15.49 33.93
C LYS A 258 -123.17 15.58 32.98
N ILE A 259 -123.34 16.12 31.77
CA ILE A 259 -122.24 16.33 30.81
C ILE A 259 -121.19 17.31 31.35
N THR A 260 -121.59 18.27 32.19
CA THR A 260 -120.65 19.20 32.85
C THR A 260 -119.84 18.48 33.92
N SER A 261 -120.49 17.70 34.80
CA SER A 261 -119.79 16.87 35.81
C SER A 261 -118.80 15.88 35.17
N GLU A 262 -119.21 15.18 34.10
CA GLU A 262 -118.33 14.28 33.35
C GLU A 262 -117.12 15.02 32.73
N ARG A 263 -117.30 16.27 32.31
CA ARG A 263 -116.20 17.10 31.79
C ARG A 263 -115.26 17.55 32.90
N ASP A 264 -115.78 18.01 34.03
CA ASP A 264 -114.97 18.45 35.18
C ASP A 264 -114.13 17.28 35.74
N GLU A 265 -114.68 16.06 35.76
CA GLU A 265 -113.93 14.82 36.04
C GLU A 265 -112.82 14.56 35.01
N THR A 266 -113.07 14.77 33.70
CA THR A 266 -112.00 14.64 32.70
C THR A 266 -110.94 15.74 32.78
N ILE A 267 -111.32 16.98 33.14
CA ILE A 267 -110.41 18.12 33.27
C ILE A 267 -109.45 17.89 34.43
N THR A 268 -109.98 17.57 35.61
CA THR A 268 -109.16 17.23 36.79
C THR A 268 -108.24 16.03 36.50
N ALA A 269 -108.74 14.99 35.83
CA ALA A 269 -107.92 13.86 35.39
C ALA A 269 -106.90 14.19 34.28
N PHE A 270 -106.98 15.34 33.62
CA PHE A 270 -105.92 15.87 32.75
C PHE A 270 -104.94 16.76 33.52
N GLU A 271 -105.41 17.58 34.46
CA GLU A 271 -104.58 18.41 35.34
C GLU A 271 -103.61 17.54 36.18
N GLU A 272 -104.09 16.43 36.75
CA GLU A 272 -103.23 15.43 37.44
C GLU A 272 -102.14 14.88 36.52
N LYS A 273 -102.46 14.58 35.25
CA LYS A 273 -101.50 14.07 34.27
C LYS A 273 -100.50 15.15 33.83
N PHE A 274 -100.91 16.42 33.74
CA PHE A 274 -99.99 17.52 33.50
C PHE A 274 -99.04 17.73 34.68
N ALA A 275 -99.54 17.67 35.92
CA ALA A 275 -98.70 17.73 37.12
C ALA A 275 -97.68 16.56 37.20
N GLU A 276 -98.10 15.33 36.88
CA GLU A 276 -97.17 14.19 36.76
C GLU A 276 -96.10 14.45 35.68
N LYS A 277 -96.50 14.99 34.52
CA LYS A 277 -95.56 15.27 33.43
C LYS A 277 -94.57 16.37 33.79
N ASP A 278 -95.02 17.46 34.43
CA ASP A 278 -94.14 18.53 34.93
C ASP A 278 -93.12 18.01 35.95
N GLU A 279 -93.51 17.13 36.87
CA GLU A 279 -92.55 16.48 37.77
C GLU A 279 -91.57 15.57 37.01
N THR A 280 -92.02 14.79 36.02
CA THR A 280 -91.08 14.02 35.19
C THR A 280 -90.10 14.92 34.43
N ILE A 281 -90.55 16.07 33.90
CA ILE A 281 -89.71 17.07 33.22
C ILE A 281 -88.65 17.61 34.18
N LYS A 282 -89.04 18.08 35.38
CA LYS A 282 -88.09 18.56 36.41
C LYS A 282 -87.04 17.49 36.75
N THR A 283 -87.42 16.22 36.87
CA THR A 283 -86.44 15.14 37.13
C THR A 283 -85.53 14.83 35.94
N PHE A 284 -85.95 15.13 34.71
CA PHE A 284 -85.07 15.02 33.53
C PHE A 284 -84.13 16.24 33.44
N GLU A 285 -84.63 17.45 33.67
CA GLU A 285 -83.81 18.68 33.71
C GLU A 285 -82.71 18.59 34.77
N ALA A 286 -83.03 18.11 35.98
CA ALA A 286 -82.05 17.88 37.04
C ALA A 286 -80.95 16.87 36.64
N LYS A 287 -81.32 15.78 35.96
CA LYS A 287 -80.34 14.79 35.43
C LYS A 287 -79.52 15.36 34.28
N LEU A 288 -80.09 16.27 33.49
CA LEU A 288 -79.39 16.94 32.39
C LEU A 288 -78.36 17.94 32.92
N ALA A 289 -78.70 18.68 33.99
CA ALA A 289 -77.78 19.52 34.73
C ALA A 289 -76.62 18.70 35.34
N GLU A 290 -76.91 17.62 36.07
CA GLU A 290 -75.90 16.69 36.61
C GLU A 290 -74.97 16.17 35.51
N LYS A 291 -75.53 15.81 34.34
CA LYS A 291 -74.72 15.33 33.21
C LYS A 291 -73.84 16.44 32.62
N ASN A 292 -74.33 17.66 32.48
CA ASN A 292 -73.53 18.81 32.03
C ASN A 292 -72.40 19.16 33.01
N GLU A 293 -72.63 19.05 34.32
CA GLU A 293 -71.56 19.17 35.33
C GLU A 293 -70.51 18.05 35.18
N THR A 294 -70.93 16.79 34.97
CA THR A 294 -69.96 15.71 34.71
C THR A 294 -69.19 15.89 33.40
N ILE A 295 -69.81 16.44 32.35
CA ILE A 295 -69.16 16.72 31.06
C ILE A 295 -68.10 17.81 31.24
N THR A 296 -68.45 18.96 31.82
CA THR A 296 -67.48 20.04 32.09
C THR A 296 -66.35 19.60 33.03
N ALA A 297 -66.62 18.72 33.99
CA ALA A 297 -65.60 18.09 34.84
C ALA A 297 -64.71 17.05 34.11
N PHE A 298 -65.15 16.49 32.98
CA PHE A 298 -64.31 15.68 32.09
C PHE A 298 -63.53 16.55 31.09
N GLU A 299 -64.13 17.61 30.56
CA GLU A 299 -63.46 18.58 29.68
C GLU A 299 -62.28 19.24 30.39
N GLY A 300 -62.45 19.70 31.64
CA GLY A 300 -61.35 20.26 32.45
C GLY A 300 -60.21 19.26 32.74
N LYS A 301 -60.51 17.96 32.84
CA LYS A 301 -59.49 16.90 32.97
C LYS A 301 -58.81 16.58 31.63
N LEU A 302 -59.50 16.78 30.51
CA LEU A 302 -58.92 16.65 29.18
C LEU A 302 -57.92 17.78 28.95
N THR A 303 -58.28 19.03 29.26
CA THR A 303 -57.35 20.17 29.13
C THR A 303 -56.13 20.04 30.06
N GLU A 304 -56.31 19.58 31.31
CA GLU A 304 -55.17 19.27 32.19
C GLU A 304 -54.26 18.18 31.60
N LYS A 305 -54.83 17.17 30.92
CA LYS A 305 -54.06 16.12 30.26
C LYS A 305 -53.31 16.65 29.04
N ASP A 306 -53.95 17.45 28.19
CA ASP A 306 -53.33 18.06 27.01
C ASP A 306 -52.19 19.02 27.41
N GLU A 307 -52.36 19.80 28.48
CA GLU A 307 -51.28 20.61 29.07
C GLU A 307 -50.10 19.73 29.54
N THR A 308 -50.36 18.61 30.22
CA THR A 308 -49.28 17.69 30.63
C THR A 308 -48.60 17.00 29.46
N ILE A 309 -49.32 16.67 28.38
CA ILE A 309 -48.77 16.10 27.15
C ILE A 309 -47.84 17.12 26.48
N THR A 310 -48.32 18.36 26.27
CA THR A 310 -47.53 19.47 25.72
C THR A 310 -46.25 19.71 26.53
N ALA A 311 -46.33 19.62 27.86
CA ALA A 311 -45.19 19.76 28.76
C ALA A 311 -44.23 18.54 28.79
N PHE A 312 -44.66 17.37 28.31
CA PHE A 312 -43.77 16.22 28.07
C PHE A 312 -43.13 16.29 26.68
N GLU A 313 -43.87 16.71 25.65
CA GLU A 313 -43.36 16.93 24.29
C GLU A 313 -42.23 17.97 24.29
N GLY A 314 -42.42 19.11 24.97
CA GLY A 314 -41.36 20.13 25.11
C GLY A 314 -40.09 19.62 25.84
N LYS A 315 -40.24 18.67 26.77
CA LYS A 315 -39.09 18.01 27.43
C LYS A 315 -38.43 16.95 26.54
N LEU A 316 -39.20 16.32 25.65
CA LEU A 316 -38.65 15.40 24.65
C LEU A 316 -37.78 16.18 23.65
N THR A 317 -38.27 17.30 23.12
CA THR A 317 -37.48 18.15 22.20
C THR A 317 -36.22 18.71 22.87
N GLU A 318 -36.29 19.15 24.14
CA GLU A 318 -35.09 19.56 24.90
C GLU A 318 -34.07 18.39 25.02
N LYS A 319 -34.55 17.16 25.20
CA LYS A 319 -33.68 15.98 25.29
C LYS A 319 -33.06 15.64 23.93
N ASP A 320 -33.83 15.66 22.85
CA ASP A 320 -33.34 15.41 21.49
C ASP A 320 -32.30 16.46 21.05
N GLU A 321 -32.50 17.74 21.40
CA GLU A 321 -31.48 18.79 21.24
C GLU A 321 -30.19 18.47 22.03
N THR A 322 -30.31 18.07 23.30
CA THR A 322 -29.10 17.70 24.07
C THR A 322 -28.40 16.45 23.54
N ILE A 323 -29.14 15.46 23.01
CA ILE A 323 -28.58 14.27 22.36
C ILE A 323 -27.80 14.69 21.10
N THR A 324 -28.41 15.50 20.23
CA THR A 324 -27.76 16.04 19.02
C THR A 324 -26.44 16.76 19.36
N VAL A 325 -26.41 17.53 20.45
CA VAL A 325 -25.20 18.21 20.95
C VAL A 325 -24.15 17.23 21.50
N PHE A 326 -24.55 16.09 22.09
CA PHE A 326 -23.61 15.05 22.51
C PHE A 326 -23.07 14.23 21.34
N GLU A 327 -23.89 13.93 20.33
CA GLU A 327 -23.47 13.23 19.10
C GLU A 327 -22.44 14.06 18.32
N GLY A 328 -22.66 15.38 18.18
CA GLY A 328 -21.68 16.28 17.58
C GLY A 328 -20.34 16.30 18.32
N LYS A 329 -20.37 16.33 19.66
CA LYS A 329 -19.16 16.25 20.50
C LYS A 329 -18.47 14.89 20.44
N LEU A 330 -19.21 13.80 20.19
CA LEU A 330 -18.64 12.48 19.98
C LEU A 330 -17.89 12.43 18.64
N ALA A 331 -18.50 12.93 17.57
CA ALA A 331 -17.86 13.02 16.25
C ALA A 331 -16.59 13.91 16.27
N GLU A 332 -16.62 15.05 16.96
CA GLU A 332 -15.41 15.85 17.21
C GLU A 332 -14.30 15.04 17.92
N LYS A 333 -14.68 14.19 18.88
CA LYS A 333 -13.72 13.36 19.60
C LYS A 333 -13.13 12.26 18.72
N ASP A 334 -13.95 11.58 17.94
CA ASP A 334 -13.50 10.52 17.03
C ASP A 334 -12.51 11.05 15.98
N GLU A 335 -12.75 12.25 15.41
CA GLU A 335 -11.78 12.90 14.52
C GLU A 335 -10.48 13.29 15.24
N THR A 336 -10.54 13.76 16.50
CA THR A 336 -9.30 13.99 17.28
C THR A 336 -8.54 12.71 17.63
N ILE A 337 -9.24 11.57 17.74
CA ILE A 337 -8.60 10.26 17.99
C ILE A 337 -7.86 9.81 16.73
N LYS A 338 -8.51 9.80 15.56
CA LYS A 338 -7.86 9.48 14.27
C LYS A 338 -6.59 10.33 14.04
N ALA A 339 -6.69 11.63 14.27
CA ALA A 339 -5.57 12.57 14.10
C ALA A 339 -4.45 12.43 15.16
N LEU A 340 -4.65 11.60 16.20
CA LEU A 340 -3.61 11.17 17.13
C LEU A 340 -3.05 9.79 16.73
N GLU A 341 -3.89 8.86 16.30
CA GLU A 341 -3.48 7.55 15.77
C GLU A 341 -2.54 7.68 14.56
N GLU A 342 -2.86 8.57 13.61
CA GLU A 342 -1.99 8.89 12.46
C GLU A 342 -0.61 9.41 12.91
N LYS A 343 -0.57 10.25 13.96
CA LYS A 343 0.68 10.79 14.51
C LYS A 343 1.50 9.74 15.27
N ILE A 344 0.84 8.77 15.91
CA ILE A 344 1.50 7.63 16.54
C ILE A 344 2.13 6.76 15.44
N ALA A 345 1.39 6.43 14.38
CA ALA A 345 1.91 5.68 13.24
C ALA A 345 3.11 6.37 12.55
N GLU A 346 3.05 7.70 12.34
CA GLU A 346 4.18 8.48 11.83
C GLU A 346 5.40 8.37 12.76
N LYS A 347 5.19 8.43 14.09
CA LYS A 347 6.28 8.32 15.07
C LYS A 347 6.88 6.92 15.13
N ASP A 348 6.07 5.86 15.07
CA ASP A 348 6.54 4.48 15.05
C ASP A 348 7.42 4.20 13.82
N GLU A 349 7.08 4.72 12.64
CA GLU A 349 7.95 4.62 11.46
C GLU A 349 9.27 5.39 11.64
N THR A 350 9.25 6.58 12.28
CA THR A 350 10.51 7.28 12.61
C THR A 350 11.36 6.51 13.63
N VAL A 351 10.75 5.79 14.58
CA VAL A 351 11.46 4.93 15.54
C VAL A 351 12.13 3.76 14.81
N LYS A 352 11.40 3.03 13.96
CA LYS A 352 11.97 1.93 13.14
C LYS A 352 13.14 2.40 12.27
N ALA A 353 13.06 3.61 11.72
CA ALA A 353 14.14 4.22 10.94
C ALA A 353 15.38 4.53 11.82
N PHE A 354 15.19 5.03 13.05
CA PHE A 354 16.30 5.21 14.00
C PHE A 354 16.90 3.88 14.46
N GLU A 355 16.09 2.87 14.79
CA GLU A 355 16.56 1.53 15.16
C GLU A 355 17.39 0.89 14.04
N SER A 356 16.91 0.98 12.80
CA SER A 356 17.63 0.48 11.61
C SER A 356 19.00 1.15 11.45
N ARG A 357 19.06 2.47 11.65
CA ARG A 357 20.30 3.27 11.59
C ARG A 357 21.24 3.02 12.77
N ILE A 358 20.71 2.69 13.96
CA ILE A 358 21.51 2.24 15.11
C ILE A 358 22.11 0.86 14.80
N ALA A 359 21.35 -0.06 14.23
CA ALA A 359 21.83 -1.38 13.82
C ALA A 359 22.86 -1.30 12.66
N GLU A 360 22.74 -0.33 11.76
CA GLU A 360 23.78 0.00 10.77
C GLU A 360 25.07 0.46 11.47
N ARG A 361 25.00 1.49 12.32
CA ARG A 361 26.18 2.00 13.05
C ARG A 361 26.84 0.97 13.98
N ALA A 362 26.08 0.04 14.55
CA ALA A 362 26.65 -1.06 15.33
C ALA A 362 27.53 -2.00 14.48
N ARG A 363 27.18 -2.20 13.20
CA ARG A 363 28.01 -2.97 12.25
C ARG A 363 29.24 -2.18 11.83
N ASP A 364 29.10 -0.87 11.56
CA ASP A 364 30.25 0.00 11.25
C ASP A 364 31.30 -0.06 12.38
N ILE A 365 30.85 0.11 13.63
CA ILE A 365 31.72 0.07 14.82
C ILE A 365 32.44 -1.28 14.92
N SER A 366 31.71 -2.39 14.82
CA SER A 366 32.32 -3.73 14.89
C SER A 366 33.31 -3.99 13.74
N SER A 367 33.07 -3.43 12.55
CA SER A 367 34.04 -3.47 11.45
C SER A 367 35.30 -2.66 11.75
N PHE A 368 35.17 -1.45 12.32
CA PHE A 368 36.32 -0.63 12.70
C PHE A 368 37.11 -1.22 13.88
N GLU A 369 36.44 -1.87 14.84
CA GLU A 369 37.09 -2.62 15.92
C GLU A 369 37.93 -3.78 15.36
N SER A 370 37.39 -4.54 14.40
CA SER A 370 38.14 -5.60 13.72
C SER A 370 39.31 -5.07 12.87
N GLU A 371 39.15 -3.91 12.23
CA GLU A 371 40.23 -3.24 11.50
C GLU A 371 41.34 -2.73 12.42
N LEU A 372 41.00 -2.24 13.61
CA LEU A 372 41.97 -1.79 14.61
C LEU A 372 42.76 -2.97 15.17
N ALA A 373 42.08 -4.07 15.54
CA ALA A 373 42.75 -5.30 16.01
C ALA A 373 43.78 -5.83 14.99
N GLY A 374 43.43 -5.91 13.70
CA GLY A 374 44.37 -6.33 12.66
C GLY A 374 45.54 -5.35 12.42
N LYS A 375 45.35 -4.06 12.71
CA LYS A 375 46.44 -3.06 12.67
C LYS A 375 47.36 -3.21 13.88
N ASP A 376 46.82 -3.47 15.06
CA ASP A 376 47.62 -3.72 16.28
C ASP A 376 48.43 -5.02 16.17
N GLU A 377 47.87 -6.10 15.63
CA GLU A 377 48.62 -7.33 15.29
C GLU A 377 49.77 -7.04 14.30
N THR A 378 49.51 -6.20 13.29
CA THR A 378 50.52 -5.78 12.31
C THR A 378 51.63 -4.95 12.96
N ILE A 379 51.29 -4.07 13.91
CA ILE A 379 52.25 -3.26 14.67
C ILE A 379 53.12 -4.16 15.55
N GLN A 380 52.54 -5.09 16.30
CA GLN A 380 53.30 -6.07 17.11
C GLN A 380 54.26 -6.92 16.25
N GLY A 381 53.86 -7.26 15.03
CA GLY A 381 54.71 -7.92 14.05
C GLY A 381 55.91 -7.06 13.60
N PHE A 382 55.71 -5.75 13.40
CA PHE A 382 56.81 -4.82 13.12
C PHE A 382 57.73 -4.60 14.33
N GLU A 383 57.17 -4.43 15.54
CA GLU A 383 57.95 -4.28 16.78
C GLU A 383 58.84 -5.51 17.04
N SER A 384 58.29 -6.71 16.87
CA SER A 384 59.03 -7.97 17.00
C SER A 384 60.19 -8.06 16.00
N ARG A 385 59.98 -7.62 14.76
CA ARG A 385 61.00 -7.60 13.71
C ARG A 385 62.06 -6.51 13.91
N ILE A 386 61.69 -5.39 14.53
CA ILE A 386 62.64 -4.36 14.96
C ILE A 386 63.52 -4.90 16.10
N ALA A 387 62.95 -5.63 17.06
CA ALA A 387 63.71 -6.28 18.12
C ALA A 387 64.70 -7.33 17.56
N GLU A 388 64.27 -8.21 16.65
CA GLU A 388 65.13 -9.15 15.93
C GLU A 388 66.33 -8.44 15.26
N LYS A 389 66.05 -7.36 14.50
CA LYS A 389 67.10 -6.60 13.81
C LYS A 389 68.04 -5.86 14.75
N ASN A 390 67.58 -5.41 15.91
CA ASN A 390 68.44 -4.81 16.92
C ASN A 390 69.40 -5.82 17.56
N GLU A 391 68.99 -7.08 17.76
CA GLU A 391 69.91 -8.13 18.23
C GLU A 391 70.89 -8.57 17.13
N GLU A 392 70.47 -8.62 15.85
CA GLU A 392 71.39 -8.84 14.73
C GLU A 392 72.44 -7.73 14.63
N ILE A 393 72.04 -6.45 14.80
CA ILE A 393 72.97 -5.31 14.84
C ILE A 393 73.99 -5.47 15.96
N LYS A 394 73.58 -5.78 17.20
CA LYS A 394 74.52 -6.06 18.31
C LYS A 394 75.47 -7.22 18.00
N GLY A 395 74.97 -8.27 17.34
CA GLY A 395 75.78 -9.41 16.88
C GLY A 395 76.80 -9.05 15.80
N LEU A 396 76.52 -8.02 14.99
CA LEU A 396 77.46 -7.45 14.02
C LEU A 396 78.45 -6.48 14.70
N GLU A 397 78.00 -5.62 15.61
CA GLU A 397 78.83 -4.68 16.37
C GLU A 397 79.90 -5.42 17.20
N THR A 398 79.50 -6.44 17.97
CA THR A 398 80.43 -7.28 18.74
C THR A 398 81.45 -7.97 17.84
N ARG A 399 81.01 -8.52 16.70
CA ARG A 399 81.88 -9.14 15.70
C ARG A 399 82.80 -8.16 14.97
N ILE A 400 82.44 -6.87 14.88
CA ILE A 400 83.33 -5.80 14.39
C ILE A 400 84.44 -5.57 15.43
N VAL A 401 84.11 -5.44 16.72
CA VAL A 401 85.11 -5.29 17.79
C VAL A 401 86.09 -6.47 17.84
N GLU A 402 85.59 -7.72 17.75
CA GLU A 402 86.45 -8.91 17.63
C GLU A 402 87.43 -8.83 16.43
N LYS A 403 87.02 -8.19 15.33
CA LYS A 403 87.86 -8.03 14.13
C LYS A 403 88.83 -6.87 14.26
N GLU A 404 88.46 -5.78 14.92
CA GLU A 404 89.37 -4.68 15.24
C GLU A 404 90.48 -5.14 16.20
N GLU A 405 90.14 -5.92 17.22
CA GLU A 405 91.14 -6.55 18.12
C GLU A 405 92.04 -7.53 17.37
N ALA A 406 91.48 -8.39 16.51
CA ALA A 406 92.28 -9.31 15.69
C ALA A 406 93.22 -8.57 14.71
N ILE A 407 92.75 -7.49 14.08
CA ILE A 407 93.57 -6.63 13.20
C ILE A 407 94.73 -6.02 14.00
N LYS A 408 94.46 -5.45 15.18
CA LYS A 408 95.49 -4.88 16.05
C LYS A 408 96.56 -5.90 16.49
N VAL A 409 96.19 -7.16 16.70
CA VAL A 409 97.14 -8.26 16.94
C VAL A 409 97.97 -8.57 15.69
N PHE A 410 97.35 -8.59 14.49
CA PHE A 410 98.09 -8.75 13.23
C PHE A 410 99.03 -7.57 12.94
N GLU A 411 98.63 -6.33 13.21
CA GLU A 411 99.47 -5.13 13.08
C GLU A 411 100.68 -5.20 14.03
N THR A 412 100.47 -5.58 15.29
CA THR A 412 101.55 -5.77 16.26
C THR A 412 102.54 -6.83 15.75
N ARG A 413 102.04 -7.96 15.27
CA ARG A 413 102.87 -9.05 14.72
C ARG A 413 103.57 -8.66 13.40
N MET A 414 102.98 -7.77 12.60
CA MET A 414 103.65 -7.20 11.42
C MET A 414 104.81 -6.30 11.85
N GLN A 415 104.64 -5.45 12.86
CA GLN A 415 105.73 -4.64 13.42
C GLN A 415 106.86 -5.49 14.01
N GLU A 416 106.52 -6.59 14.72
CA GLU A 416 107.50 -7.58 15.18
C GLU A 416 108.26 -8.20 14.00
N ASN A 417 107.56 -8.70 12.97
CA ASN A 417 108.17 -9.26 11.76
C ASN A 417 109.06 -8.25 11.00
N ASP A 418 108.63 -6.99 10.89
CA ASP A 418 109.38 -5.92 10.23
C ASP A 418 110.66 -5.59 11.01
N SER A 419 110.59 -5.53 12.35
CA SER A 419 111.76 -5.33 13.21
C SER A 419 112.73 -6.51 13.16
N GLY A 420 112.23 -7.76 13.10
CA GLY A 420 113.05 -8.95 12.89
C GLY A 420 113.68 -8.98 11.48
N THR A 421 112.94 -8.52 10.46
CA THR A 421 113.46 -8.38 9.09
C THR A 421 114.53 -7.30 9.00
N GLN A 422 114.40 -6.20 9.76
CA GLN A 422 115.44 -5.19 9.90
C GLN A 422 116.68 -5.78 10.60
N ALA A 423 116.52 -6.46 11.74
CA ALA A 423 117.63 -7.09 12.45
C ALA A 423 118.39 -8.11 11.57
N LEU A 424 117.68 -8.92 10.78
CA LEU A 424 118.29 -9.85 9.81
C LEU A 424 119.01 -9.13 8.65
N ARG A 425 118.55 -7.93 8.24
CA ARG A 425 119.27 -7.09 7.27
C ARG A 425 120.52 -6.47 7.87
N GLU A 426 120.48 -6.06 9.14
CA GLU A 426 121.64 -5.53 9.86
C GLU A 426 122.69 -6.63 10.11
N GLU A 427 122.27 -7.85 10.44
CA GLU A 427 123.16 -9.02 10.50
C GLU A 427 123.75 -9.36 9.12
N LEU A 428 122.94 -9.39 8.05
CA LEU A 428 123.44 -9.59 6.68
C LEU A 428 124.43 -8.52 6.25
N ALA A 429 124.18 -7.24 6.53
CA ALA A 429 125.13 -6.16 6.23
C ALA A 429 126.43 -6.29 7.03
N GLY A 430 126.36 -6.76 8.29
CA GLY A 430 127.52 -7.15 9.08
C GLY A 430 128.29 -8.31 8.45
N LYS A 431 127.60 -9.32 7.90
CA LYS A 431 128.21 -10.43 7.17
C LYS A 431 128.79 -10.04 5.82
N ASP A 432 128.19 -9.09 5.10
CA ASP A 432 128.76 -8.54 3.88
C ASP A 432 130.07 -7.76 4.16
N GLU A 433 130.18 -7.06 5.29
CA GLU A 433 131.43 -6.44 5.74
C GLU A 433 132.47 -7.45 6.29
N GLU A 434 132.04 -8.55 6.93
CA GLU A 434 132.94 -9.69 7.22
C GLU A 434 133.47 -10.31 5.91
N ILE A 435 132.61 -10.54 4.92
CA ILE A 435 132.97 -11.09 3.60
C ILE A 435 133.89 -10.12 2.85
N LYS A 436 133.62 -8.81 2.89
CA LYS A 436 134.46 -7.77 2.28
C LYS A 436 135.84 -7.68 2.93
N THR A 437 135.93 -7.67 4.25
CA THR A 437 137.23 -7.68 4.96
C THR A 437 137.98 -9.02 4.83
N LEU A 438 137.27 -10.14 4.56
CA LEU A 438 137.89 -11.39 4.11
C LEU A 438 138.38 -11.31 2.67
N GLY A 439 137.64 -10.68 1.75
CA GLY A 439 138.05 -10.42 0.37
C GLY A 439 139.28 -9.52 0.28
N GLU A 440 139.35 -8.48 1.12
CA GLU A 440 140.54 -7.62 1.27
C GLU A 440 141.76 -8.42 1.77
N LYS A 441 141.57 -9.36 2.71
CA LYS A 441 142.64 -10.28 3.16
C LYS A 441 143.07 -11.25 2.06
N PHE A 442 142.12 -11.88 1.35
CA PHE A 442 142.44 -12.75 0.22
C PHE A 442 143.19 -12.01 -0.88
N SER A 443 142.79 -10.78 -1.21
CA SER A 443 143.53 -9.96 -2.18
C SER A 443 144.91 -9.55 -1.66
N ALA A 444 145.07 -9.32 -0.35
CA ALA A 444 146.38 -9.07 0.25
C ALA A 444 147.30 -10.31 0.22
N GLU A 445 146.74 -11.51 0.40
CA GLU A 445 147.47 -12.79 0.23
C GLU A 445 147.78 -13.06 -1.25
N GLU A 446 146.86 -12.78 -2.18
CA GLU A 446 147.07 -12.87 -3.63
C GLU A 446 148.18 -11.92 -4.11
N ASN A 447 148.17 -10.66 -3.66
CA ASN A 447 149.27 -9.70 -3.84
C ASN A 447 150.57 -10.12 -3.13
N GLY A 448 150.50 -11.06 -2.17
CA GLY A 448 151.64 -11.69 -1.53
C GLY A 448 152.21 -12.83 -2.37
N ILE A 449 151.33 -13.65 -2.94
CA ILE A 449 151.65 -14.73 -3.88
C ILE A 449 152.27 -14.15 -5.16
N GLU A 450 151.68 -13.12 -5.77
CA GLU A 450 152.25 -12.46 -6.96
C GLU A 450 153.68 -11.93 -6.71
N LYS A 451 153.96 -11.41 -5.51
CA LYS A 451 155.32 -11.00 -5.12
C LYS A 451 156.27 -12.18 -4.95
N LEU A 452 155.78 -13.32 -4.46
CA LEU A 452 156.56 -14.56 -4.35
C LEU A 452 156.81 -15.17 -5.73
N GLU A 453 155.83 -15.16 -6.63
CA GLU A 453 155.97 -15.59 -8.04
C GLU A 453 156.95 -14.68 -8.80
N GLY A 454 156.87 -13.36 -8.61
CA GLY A 454 157.86 -12.42 -9.13
C GLY A 454 159.28 -12.67 -8.59
N LEU A 455 159.40 -13.00 -7.30
CA LEU A 455 160.68 -13.43 -6.71
C LEU A 455 161.18 -14.74 -7.32
N VAL A 456 160.32 -15.74 -7.50
CA VAL A 456 160.66 -17.00 -8.18
C VAL A 456 161.13 -16.73 -9.61
N ALA A 457 160.39 -15.94 -10.40
CA ALA A 457 160.77 -15.57 -11.77
C ALA A 457 162.12 -14.83 -11.84
N THR A 458 162.44 -13.96 -10.86
CA THR A 458 163.79 -13.38 -10.78
C THR A 458 164.87 -14.42 -10.45
N LYS A 459 164.57 -15.42 -9.62
CA LYS A 459 165.49 -16.51 -9.31
C LYS A 459 165.67 -17.50 -10.45
N GLU A 460 164.63 -17.77 -11.23
CA GLU A 460 164.73 -18.52 -12.48
C GLU A 460 165.59 -17.78 -13.51
N LYS A 461 165.44 -16.45 -13.62
CA LYS A 461 166.29 -15.61 -14.46
C LYS A 461 167.74 -15.56 -13.99
N ASP A 462 167.99 -15.50 -12.67
CA ASP A 462 169.34 -15.64 -12.10
C ASP A 462 169.94 -17.01 -12.47
N LEU A 463 169.17 -18.10 -12.31
CA LEU A 463 169.59 -19.46 -12.64
C LEU A 463 169.86 -19.65 -14.14
N GLN A 464 169.03 -19.07 -15.01
CA GLN A 464 169.25 -19.07 -16.46
C GLN A 464 170.53 -18.29 -16.83
N THR A 465 170.75 -17.13 -16.20
CA THR A 465 171.98 -16.35 -16.39
C THR A 465 173.22 -17.14 -15.91
N LEU A 466 173.10 -17.87 -14.80
CA LEU A 466 174.15 -18.75 -14.29
C LEU A 466 174.41 -19.94 -15.23
N ALA A 467 173.36 -20.54 -15.79
CA ALA A 467 173.47 -21.60 -16.80
C ALA A 467 174.14 -21.10 -18.10
N GLU A 468 173.85 -19.88 -18.54
CA GLU A 468 174.55 -19.24 -19.66
C GLU A 468 176.03 -18.99 -19.37
N GLN A 469 176.39 -18.61 -18.13
CA GLN A 469 177.79 -18.50 -17.70
C GLN A 469 178.51 -19.87 -17.67
N VAL A 470 177.84 -20.93 -17.21
CA VAL A 470 178.36 -22.31 -17.27
C VAL A 470 178.54 -22.76 -18.74
N MET A 471 177.58 -22.48 -19.61
CA MET A 471 177.66 -22.76 -21.05
C MET A 471 178.74 -21.91 -21.76
N ALA A 472 179.07 -20.73 -21.25
CA ALA A 472 180.22 -19.95 -21.73
C ALA A 472 181.53 -20.61 -21.29
N LYS A 473 181.63 -21.11 -20.05
CA LYS A 473 182.81 -21.83 -19.54
C LYS A 473 183.03 -23.16 -20.26
N ASP A 474 181.99 -23.95 -20.54
CA ASP A 474 182.11 -25.19 -21.33
C ASP A 474 182.66 -24.92 -22.75
N ARG A 475 182.27 -23.80 -23.38
CA ARG A 475 182.83 -23.36 -24.67
C ARG A 475 184.30 -22.90 -24.58
N GLU A 476 184.74 -22.38 -23.43
CA GLU A 476 186.17 -22.12 -23.20
C GLU A 476 186.96 -23.43 -23.02
N VAL A 477 186.41 -24.41 -22.29
CA VAL A 477 187.02 -25.74 -22.12
C VAL A 477 187.20 -26.44 -23.49
N LYS A 478 186.16 -26.52 -24.32
CA LYS A 478 186.26 -27.10 -25.67
C LYS A 478 187.33 -26.43 -26.53
N LYS A 479 187.46 -25.10 -26.47
CA LYS A 479 188.52 -24.34 -27.16
C LYS A 479 189.93 -24.60 -26.63
N LEU A 480 190.08 -25.20 -25.45
CA LEU A 480 191.37 -25.67 -24.92
C LEU A 480 191.64 -27.12 -25.34
N GLU A 481 190.62 -27.98 -25.36
CA GLU A 481 190.70 -29.38 -25.84
C GLU A 481 191.08 -29.47 -27.33
N GLU A 482 190.48 -28.62 -28.18
CA GLU A 482 190.86 -28.49 -29.60
C GLU A 482 192.32 -28.02 -29.78
N LYS A 483 192.82 -27.16 -28.87
CA LYS A 483 194.22 -26.71 -28.88
C LYS A 483 195.19 -27.77 -28.37
N LEU A 484 194.74 -28.68 -27.49
CA LEU A 484 195.55 -29.78 -26.98
C LEU A 484 195.72 -30.86 -28.06
N THR A 485 194.60 -31.36 -28.61
CA THR A 485 194.60 -32.34 -29.71
C THR A 485 195.29 -31.82 -30.98
N GLY A 486 195.26 -30.51 -31.22
CA GLY A 486 196.03 -29.82 -32.27
C GLY A 486 197.55 -29.76 -32.03
N LYS A 487 198.04 -29.99 -30.81
CA LYS A 487 199.46 -30.19 -30.48
C LYS A 487 199.86 -31.66 -30.60
N ASP A 488 199.05 -32.59 -30.10
CA ASP A 488 199.38 -34.03 -30.13
C ASP A 488 199.53 -34.54 -31.57
N ARG A 489 198.67 -34.08 -32.49
CA ARG A 489 198.81 -34.35 -33.94
C ARG A 489 200.13 -33.85 -34.55
N LYS A 490 200.78 -32.83 -33.94
CA LYS A 490 202.11 -32.36 -34.36
C LYS A 490 203.23 -33.16 -33.71
N LEU A 491 203.02 -33.73 -32.53
CA LEU A 491 203.96 -34.62 -31.85
C LEU A 491 204.14 -35.92 -32.66
N ASN A 492 203.05 -36.63 -32.92
CA ASN A 492 203.07 -37.90 -33.67
C ASN A 492 203.64 -37.72 -35.10
N ALA A 493 203.46 -36.55 -35.72
CA ALA A 493 204.03 -36.24 -37.03
C ALA A 493 205.56 -36.10 -37.00
N VAL A 494 206.15 -35.67 -35.88
CA VAL A 494 207.61 -35.60 -35.68
C VAL A 494 208.17 -36.98 -35.37
N GLU A 495 207.49 -37.80 -34.56
CA GLU A 495 207.90 -39.19 -34.28
C GLU A 495 207.92 -40.05 -35.56
N LEU A 496 206.90 -39.92 -36.42
CA LEU A 496 206.89 -40.55 -37.75
C LEU A 496 208.05 -40.11 -38.65
N GLN A 497 208.48 -38.85 -38.56
CA GLN A 497 209.68 -38.38 -39.28
C GLN A 497 210.99 -38.87 -38.64
N PHE A 498 211.00 -39.21 -37.35
CA PHE A 498 212.15 -39.80 -36.68
C PHE A 498 212.32 -41.28 -37.08
N ALA A 499 211.25 -42.08 -36.99
CA ALA A 499 211.24 -43.48 -37.40
C ALA A 499 211.61 -43.65 -38.89
N ALA A 500 211.08 -42.81 -39.78
CA ALA A 500 211.44 -42.80 -41.20
C ALA A 500 212.91 -42.39 -41.49
N ARG A 501 213.63 -41.90 -40.48
CA ARG A 501 215.06 -41.55 -40.54
C ARG A 501 215.92 -42.67 -39.97
N GLU A 502 215.50 -43.33 -38.90
CA GLU A 502 216.11 -44.55 -38.36
C GLU A 502 216.07 -45.70 -39.36
N GLU A 503 214.92 -45.94 -40.01
CA GLU A 503 214.80 -46.95 -41.07
C GLU A 503 215.78 -46.69 -42.24
N LYS A 504 216.16 -45.42 -42.44
CA LYS A 504 217.13 -44.99 -43.45
C LYS A 504 218.59 -45.21 -43.04
N VAL A 505 218.90 -45.19 -41.73
CA VAL A 505 220.18 -45.62 -41.16
C VAL A 505 220.29 -47.15 -41.26
N ARG A 506 219.24 -47.85 -40.82
CA ARG A 506 219.13 -49.33 -40.88
C ARG A 506 219.30 -49.88 -42.30
N MET A 507 218.77 -49.18 -43.30
CA MET A 507 218.93 -49.51 -44.73
C MET A 507 220.36 -49.29 -45.28
N LEU A 508 221.21 -48.52 -44.60
CA LEU A 508 222.63 -48.35 -44.92
C LEU A 508 223.50 -49.37 -44.19
N GLU A 509 223.21 -49.66 -42.92
CA GLU A 509 223.85 -50.72 -42.14
C GLU A 509 223.60 -52.10 -42.77
N LYS A 510 222.36 -52.39 -43.17
CA LYS A 510 222.00 -53.65 -43.86
C LYS A 510 222.62 -53.79 -45.26
N LYS A 511 223.27 -52.74 -45.81
CA LYS A 511 224.12 -52.83 -47.01
C LYS A 511 225.59 -53.17 -46.72
N LEU A 512 226.02 -53.15 -45.46
CA LEU A 512 227.33 -53.64 -45.01
C LEU A 512 227.23 -55.10 -44.53
N GLU A 513 226.24 -55.42 -43.70
CA GLU A 513 225.97 -56.81 -43.25
C GLU A 513 225.67 -57.77 -44.41
N GLY A 514 225.11 -57.26 -45.52
CA GLY A 514 224.83 -58.01 -46.75
C GLY A 514 226.06 -58.59 -47.47
N ARG A 515 227.26 -58.51 -46.88
CA ARG A 515 228.45 -59.27 -47.32
C ARG A 515 228.69 -60.55 -46.50
N HIS A 516 228.07 -60.73 -45.31
CA HIS A 516 228.51 -61.76 -44.35
C HIS A 516 227.66 -63.04 -44.33
N GLU A 517 226.36 -62.99 -44.62
CA GLU A 517 225.48 -64.19 -44.60
C GLU A 517 225.39 -64.95 -45.93
N GLY A 518 226.32 -64.67 -46.85
CA GLY A 518 226.68 -65.61 -47.93
C GLY A 518 227.51 -66.81 -47.44
N GLU A 519 227.90 -66.83 -46.17
CA GLU A 519 228.80 -67.83 -45.59
C GLU A 519 228.08 -68.77 -44.59
N GLN A 520 227.21 -68.24 -43.71
CA GLN A 520 226.54 -69.03 -42.67
C GLN A 520 225.32 -69.85 -43.15
N THR A 521 224.76 -69.56 -44.33
CA THR A 521 223.67 -70.36 -44.91
C THR A 521 224.14 -71.68 -45.54
N LEU A 522 225.46 -71.90 -45.63
CA LEU A 522 226.05 -73.21 -45.96
C LEU A 522 226.19 -74.13 -44.74
N THR A 523 226.38 -73.59 -43.53
CA THR A 523 226.65 -74.40 -42.33
C THR A 523 225.45 -75.22 -41.87
N GLU A 524 224.24 -74.67 -41.92
CA GLU A 524 223.04 -75.38 -41.43
C GLU A 524 222.58 -76.48 -42.42
N GLN A 525 222.76 -76.28 -43.73
CA GLN A 525 222.59 -77.32 -44.76
C GLN A 525 223.68 -78.41 -44.74
N LEU A 526 224.72 -78.24 -43.93
CA LEU A 526 225.75 -79.25 -43.69
C LEU A 526 225.42 -80.13 -42.48
N GLY A 527 224.89 -79.57 -41.39
CA GLY A 527 224.47 -80.33 -40.21
C GLY A 527 223.43 -81.42 -40.52
N GLU A 528 222.41 -81.11 -41.35
CA GLU A 528 221.44 -82.11 -41.81
C GLU A 528 222.06 -83.21 -42.69
N LYS A 529 223.18 -82.92 -43.38
CA LYS A 529 223.96 -83.92 -44.11
C LYS A 529 224.90 -84.72 -43.21
N GLU A 530 225.42 -84.15 -42.12
CA GLU A 530 226.24 -84.88 -41.16
C GLU A 530 225.44 -85.96 -40.42
N GLU A 531 224.17 -85.69 -40.07
CA GLU A 531 223.30 -86.72 -39.49
C GLU A 531 222.95 -87.84 -40.50
N LEU A 532 222.82 -87.48 -41.79
CA LEU A 532 222.69 -88.46 -42.87
C LEU A 532 224.00 -89.27 -43.08
N ILE A 533 225.16 -88.63 -42.94
CA ILE A 533 226.48 -89.25 -43.08
C ILE A 533 226.76 -90.20 -41.90
N LYS A 534 226.34 -89.88 -40.67
CA LYS A 534 226.39 -90.86 -39.55
C LYS A 534 225.63 -92.15 -39.87
N GLN A 535 224.43 -92.03 -40.45
CA GLN A 535 223.61 -93.19 -40.84
C GLN A 535 224.27 -94.00 -41.96
N LEU A 536 224.90 -93.32 -42.93
CA LEU A 536 225.69 -93.94 -44.00
C LEU A 536 227.00 -94.57 -43.49
N GLN A 537 227.66 -93.98 -42.49
CA GLN A 537 228.86 -94.53 -41.85
C GLN A 537 228.55 -95.79 -41.03
N ALA A 538 227.39 -95.83 -40.35
CA ALA A 538 226.92 -97.05 -39.69
C ALA A 538 226.67 -98.20 -40.69
N THR A 539 226.18 -97.90 -41.90
CA THR A 539 226.06 -98.90 -42.98
C THR A 539 227.39 -99.20 -43.69
N LEU A 540 228.35 -98.27 -43.70
CA LEU A 540 229.69 -98.49 -44.25
C LEU A 540 230.55 -99.39 -43.35
N ALA A 541 230.54 -99.17 -42.03
CA ALA A 541 231.23 -100.03 -41.06
C ALA A 541 230.74 -101.51 -41.17
N SER A 542 229.43 -101.69 -41.37
CA SER A 542 228.83 -103.02 -41.65
C SER A 542 229.32 -103.65 -42.97
N LYS A 543 229.88 -102.87 -43.90
CA LYS A 543 230.49 -103.36 -45.15
C LYS A 543 232.01 -103.53 -45.04
N GLU A 544 232.69 -102.72 -44.24
CA GLU A 544 234.13 -102.88 -43.96
C GLU A 544 234.42 -104.17 -43.18
N GLU A 545 233.51 -104.61 -42.31
CA GLU A 545 233.61 -105.91 -41.65
C GLU A 545 233.44 -107.10 -42.63
N GLU A 546 232.57 -106.95 -43.64
CA GLU A 546 232.34 -107.95 -44.70
C GLU A 546 233.55 -108.04 -45.66
N VAL A 547 234.13 -106.89 -46.03
CA VAL A 547 235.35 -106.83 -46.87
C VAL A 547 236.58 -107.34 -46.12
N SER A 548 236.69 -107.10 -44.81
CA SER A 548 237.80 -107.63 -44.00
C SER A 548 237.84 -109.16 -43.99
N ARG A 549 236.67 -109.82 -43.94
CA ARG A 549 236.57 -111.30 -44.03
C ARG A 549 237.06 -111.83 -45.39
N LEU A 550 236.71 -111.16 -46.50
CA LEU A 550 237.21 -111.50 -47.83
C LEU A 550 238.73 -111.29 -47.98
N ASN A 551 239.29 -110.30 -47.28
CA ASN A 551 240.70 -109.94 -47.37
C ASN A 551 241.61 -111.06 -46.84
N ASP A 552 241.31 -111.64 -45.68
CA ASP A 552 242.13 -112.71 -45.08
C ASP A 552 241.97 -114.08 -45.77
N GLU A 553 240.86 -114.32 -46.48
CA GLU A 553 240.69 -115.54 -47.28
C GLU A 553 241.54 -115.49 -48.57
N ASN A 554 241.54 -114.37 -49.29
CA ASN A 554 242.37 -114.18 -50.48
C ASN A 554 243.88 -114.17 -50.15
N ARG A 555 244.23 -113.69 -48.96
CA ARG A 555 245.60 -113.69 -48.41
C ARG A 555 246.16 -115.10 -48.20
N LYS A 556 245.32 -116.13 -48.09
CA LYS A 556 245.74 -117.55 -48.09
C LYS A 556 246.01 -118.04 -49.52
N TYR A 557 245.14 -117.74 -50.47
CA TYR A 557 245.23 -118.26 -51.85
C TYR A 557 246.51 -117.86 -52.58
N ARG A 558 246.91 -116.57 -52.58
CA ARG A 558 248.13 -116.16 -53.30
C ARG A 558 249.44 -116.54 -52.59
N ARG A 559 249.40 -116.82 -51.28
CA ARG A 559 250.55 -117.42 -50.58
C ARG A 559 250.84 -118.85 -51.08
N GLN A 560 249.82 -119.60 -51.52
CA GLN A 560 250.03 -120.92 -52.14
C GLN A 560 250.68 -120.83 -53.52
N GLN A 561 250.26 -119.90 -54.40
CA GLN A 561 250.89 -119.77 -55.72
C GLN A 561 252.36 -119.37 -55.66
N LYS A 562 252.79 -118.57 -54.66
CA LYS A 562 254.23 -118.29 -54.48
C LYS A 562 255.04 -119.55 -54.11
N MET A 563 254.43 -120.50 -53.40
CA MET A 563 255.09 -121.77 -53.04
C MET A 563 255.20 -122.78 -54.20
N ALA A 564 254.45 -122.59 -55.30
CA ALA A 564 254.49 -123.48 -56.45
C ALA A 564 255.65 -123.18 -57.43
N ALA A 565 256.08 -121.92 -57.53
CA ALA A 565 257.07 -121.49 -58.53
C ALA A 565 258.53 -121.69 -58.07
N ASP A 566 258.85 -121.45 -56.78
CA ASP A 566 260.19 -121.70 -56.24
C ASP A 566 260.59 -123.19 -56.33
N GLY A 567 259.61 -124.10 -56.42
CA GLY A 567 259.82 -125.54 -56.62
C GLY A 567 260.54 -125.92 -57.92
N LEU A 568 260.66 -125.01 -58.90
CA LEU A 568 261.37 -125.24 -60.17
C LEU A 568 262.77 -124.60 -60.24
N ARG A 569 263.29 -124.05 -59.14
CA ARG A 569 264.70 -123.58 -59.08
C ARG A 569 265.73 -124.71 -59.23
N GLN A 570 265.35 -125.98 -59.09
CA GLN A 570 266.33 -127.01 -58.68
C GLN A 570 266.16 -128.45 -59.22
N ILE A 571 265.45 -128.69 -60.33
CA ILE A 571 265.51 -130.02 -61.00
C ILE A 571 266.74 -130.13 -61.92
N GLU A 572 267.06 -129.10 -62.72
CA GLU A 572 268.07 -129.25 -63.80
C GLU A 572 269.46 -128.62 -63.52
N GLU A 573 269.62 -127.87 -62.43
CA GLU A 573 270.90 -127.85 -61.67
C GLU A 573 270.63 -128.52 -60.30
N GLN A 574 271.11 -129.74 -60.00
CA GLN A 574 272.01 -130.62 -60.77
C GLN A 574 271.56 -132.09 -60.74
N LYS A 575 271.48 -132.72 -61.91
CA LYS A 575 271.96 -134.11 -62.08
C LYS A 575 272.45 -134.44 -63.49
N THR A 576 272.09 -133.61 -64.45
CA THR A 576 272.58 -133.53 -65.84
C THR A 576 273.69 -132.48 -66.06
N ALA A 577 274.51 -132.02 -65.09
CA ALA A 577 275.23 -132.75 -64.02
C ALA A 577 276.25 -131.80 -63.33
N LYS A 578 277.17 -132.35 -62.49
CA LYS A 578 278.49 -131.79 -62.07
C LYS A 578 278.44 -130.40 -61.38
N LYS A 579 278.85 -130.17 -60.13
CA LYS A 579 279.71 -130.86 -59.12
C LYS A 579 279.16 -130.56 -57.71
N LYS A 580 279.23 -131.43 -56.68
CA LYS A 580 280.32 -132.26 -56.08
C LYS A 580 281.24 -131.48 -55.11
N TRP A 581 281.21 -131.87 -53.83
CA TRP A 581 282.28 -131.78 -52.81
C TRP A 581 282.68 -130.41 -52.20
N TRP A 582 282.26 -130.18 -50.93
CA TRP A 582 282.85 -129.28 -49.91
C TRP A 582 282.91 -127.74 -50.22
N LYS A 583 283.67 -126.85 -49.53
CA LYS A 583 284.39 -126.84 -48.21
C LYS A 583 284.62 -125.41 -47.68
N VAL A 584 284.99 -125.32 -46.39
CA VAL A 584 285.88 -124.28 -45.84
C VAL A 584 285.31 -122.85 -45.88
N TRP A 585 285.59 -122.03 -46.88
CA TRP A 585 285.47 -120.56 -46.83
C TRP A 585 284.95 -120.02 -48.17
#